data_AF-A0A540MQB8-F1
#
_entry.id   AF-A0A540MQB8-F1
#
_cell.length_a   1.000
_cell.length_b   1.000
_cell.length_c   1.000
_cell.angle_alpha   90.00
_cell.angle_beta   90.00
_cell.angle_gamma   90.00
#
_symmetry.space_group_name_H-M   'P 1'
#
loop_
_entity.id
_entity.type
_entity.pdbx_description
1 polymer ?
#
loop_
_entity_poly.entity_id
_entity_poly.type
_entity_poly.pdbx_seq_one_letter_code
_entity_poly.pdbx_strand_id
1 'polypeptide(L)'
;MYIAIKRLTTLAVLVAGFFSGKGRPPIQVCLSVLLTAVETMYLVLMEQSGAEDGLSSVEIMYHNSFLSLPFFMLLIVATGEFPNSLSLLIAKSNSLYFLVILILSFIMGIALNFTMFLCTIVNSALTITIVGVLKGVGSRTLGFLLLGGVQVHVLNVTGLVINTAGGVWYSFAKYQQRKSKPAMWIADVEAYRI
;
A
#
# COMPACT_ATOMS: atom_id res chain seq x y z
N MET A 1 -13.84 11.05 -5.00
CA MET A 1 -12.86 11.77 -5.86
C MET A 1 -11.38 11.47 -5.53
N TYR A 2 -10.99 11.27 -4.27
CA TYR A 2 -9.60 10.95 -3.84
C TYR A 2 -9.03 9.62 -4.39
N ILE A 3 -9.92 8.66 -4.60
CA ILE A 3 -9.70 7.31 -5.12
C ILE A 3 -9.39 7.28 -6.62
N ALA A 4 -10.05 8.14 -7.41
CA ALA A 4 -9.94 8.16 -8.87
C ALA A 4 -8.54 8.61 -9.35
N ILE A 5 -7.84 9.45 -8.59
CA ILE A 5 -6.49 9.91 -8.95
C ILE A 5 -5.42 8.88 -8.54
N LYS A 6 -5.62 8.12 -7.46
CA LYS A 6 -4.76 6.98 -7.12
C LYS A 6 -4.88 5.86 -8.16
N ARG A 7 -6.07 5.70 -8.76
CA ARG A 7 -6.34 4.78 -9.89
C ARG A 7 -5.65 5.16 -11.21
N LEU A 8 -5.27 6.43 -11.39
CA LEU A 8 -4.58 6.88 -12.61
C LEU A 8 -3.09 6.53 -12.60
N THR A 9 -2.46 6.37 -11.43
CA THR A 9 -1.03 6.01 -11.36
C THR A 9 -0.79 4.53 -11.64
N THR A 10 -1.67 3.63 -11.21
CA THR A 10 -1.63 2.20 -11.60
C THR A 10 -1.94 2.00 -13.09
N LEU A 11 -2.92 2.75 -13.63
CA LEU A 11 -3.18 2.81 -15.08
C LEU A 11 -2.02 3.41 -15.87
N ALA A 12 -1.35 4.45 -15.37
CA ALA A 12 -0.19 5.05 -16.01
C ALA A 12 1.02 4.11 -16.05
N VAL A 13 1.23 3.28 -15.02
CA VAL A 13 2.28 2.23 -15.01
C VAL A 13 1.93 1.12 -16.02
N LEU A 14 0.66 0.73 -16.13
CA LEU A 14 0.19 -0.22 -17.13
C LEU A 14 0.41 0.31 -18.56
N VAL A 15 0.06 1.57 -18.82
CA VAL A 15 0.19 2.21 -20.13
C VAL A 15 1.66 2.49 -20.48
N ALA A 16 2.48 2.91 -19.53
CA ALA A 16 3.91 3.12 -19.72
C ALA A 16 4.65 1.79 -19.99
N GLY A 17 4.24 0.70 -19.34
CA GLY A 17 4.75 -0.65 -19.62
C GLY A 17 4.39 -1.15 -21.02
N PHE A 18 3.24 -0.74 -21.56
CA PHE A 18 2.77 -1.08 -22.90
C PHE A 18 3.47 -0.26 -24.00
N PHE A 19 3.77 1.02 -23.73
CA PHE A 19 4.38 1.94 -24.70
C PHE A 19 5.92 1.86 -24.80
N SER A 20 6.60 1.21 -23.85
CA SER A 20 8.08 1.19 -23.80
C SER A 20 8.76 0.25 -24.80
N GLY A 21 8.05 -0.25 -25.83
CA GLY A 21 8.63 -0.75 -27.09
C GLY A 21 9.58 -1.95 -27.03
N LYS A 22 9.92 -2.50 -25.85
CA LYS A 22 10.66 -3.74 -25.68
C LYS A 22 9.67 -4.88 -25.56
N GLY A 23 9.75 -5.84 -26.49
CA GLY A 23 8.83 -6.97 -26.62
C GLY A 23 8.47 -7.62 -25.28
N ARG A 24 7.18 -7.95 -25.14
CA ARG A 24 6.49 -8.59 -24.01
C ARG A 24 6.99 -8.11 -22.62
N PRO A 25 6.23 -7.26 -21.90
CA PRO A 25 6.55 -7.03 -20.49
C PRO A 25 6.67 -8.39 -19.78
N PRO A 26 7.72 -8.62 -18.98
CA PRO A 26 7.87 -9.90 -18.29
C PRO A 26 6.63 -10.15 -17.44
N ILE A 27 6.15 -11.40 -17.41
CA ILE A 27 4.92 -11.82 -16.70
C ILE A 27 4.87 -11.25 -15.26
N GLN A 28 6.04 -11.12 -14.62
CA GLN A 28 6.21 -10.52 -13.29
C GLN A 28 5.71 -9.06 -13.20
N VAL A 29 5.95 -8.24 -14.22
CA VAL A 29 5.50 -6.83 -14.23
C VAL A 29 3.99 -6.77 -14.38
N CYS A 30 3.41 -7.52 -15.32
CA CYS A 30 1.95 -7.59 -15.47
C CYS A 30 1.26 -8.08 -14.19
N LEU A 31 1.81 -9.13 -13.56
CA LEU A 31 1.29 -9.64 -12.30
C LEU A 31 1.40 -8.61 -11.17
N SER A 32 2.53 -7.90 -11.05
CA SER A 32 2.72 -6.87 -10.02
C SER A 32 1.73 -5.71 -10.16
N VAL A 33 1.41 -5.31 -11.40
CA VAL A 33 0.45 -4.22 -11.66
C VAL A 33 -0.97 -4.66 -11.32
N LEU A 34 -1.36 -5.88 -11.69
CA LEU A 34 -2.66 -6.45 -11.33
C LEU A 34 -2.84 -6.57 -9.82
N LEU A 35 -1.83 -7.08 -9.11
CA LEU A 35 -1.86 -7.19 -7.65
C LEU A 35 -1.96 -5.83 -6.97
N THR A 36 -1.20 -4.84 -7.46
CA THR A 36 -1.29 -3.45 -6.95
C THR A 36 -2.67 -2.85 -7.21
N ALA A 37 -3.28 -3.12 -8.38
CA ALA A 37 -4.63 -2.66 -8.68
C ALA A 37 -5.66 -3.26 -7.73
N VAL A 38 -5.57 -4.57 -7.44
CA VAL A 38 -6.43 -5.25 -6.47
C VAL A 38 -6.25 -4.70 -5.05
N GLU A 39 -5.00 -4.52 -4.59
CA GLU A 39 -4.69 -3.92 -3.28
C GLU A 39 -5.29 -2.52 -3.14
N THR A 40 -5.13 -1.68 -4.17
CA THR A 40 -5.71 -0.33 -4.15
C THR A 40 -7.23 -0.35 -4.17
N MET A 41 -7.88 -1.27 -4.89
CA MET A 41 -9.34 -1.39 -4.85
C MET A 41 -9.83 -1.82 -3.47
N TYR A 42 -9.15 -2.78 -2.84
CA TYR A 42 -9.45 -3.26 -1.51
C TYR A 42 -9.36 -2.16 -0.44
N LEU A 43 -8.26 -1.39 -0.41
CA LEU A 43 -8.09 -0.30 0.56
C LEU A 43 -9.17 0.76 0.44
N VAL A 44 -9.65 0.99 -0.78
CA VAL A 44 -10.70 1.96 -1.06
C VAL A 44 -12.05 1.51 -0.55
N LEU A 45 -12.38 0.23 -0.76
CA LEU A 45 -13.60 -0.34 -0.19
C LEU A 45 -13.57 -0.29 1.34
N MET A 46 -12.40 -0.54 1.94
CA MET A 46 -12.22 -0.42 3.40
C MET A 46 -12.40 1.02 3.89
N GLU A 47 -11.88 2.03 3.18
CA GLU A 47 -12.09 3.45 3.50
C GLU A 47 -13.58 3.84 3.40
N GLN A 48 -14.32 3.27 2.44
CA GLN A 48 -15.75 3.53 2.28
C GLN A 48 -16.57 2.90 3.41
N SER A 49 -16.34 1.61 3.70
CA SER A 49 -17.01 0.93 4.81
C SER A 49 -16.74 1.60 6.16
N GLY A 50 -15.53 2.10 6.40
CA GLY A 50 -15.23 2.85 7.63
C GLY A 50 -15.92 4.21 7.73
N ALA A 51 -16.22 4.85 6.60
CA ALA A 51 -16.90 6.14 6.57
C ALA A 51 -18.44 6.03 6.60
N GLU A 52 -18.99 4.96 6.03
CA GLU A 52 -20.44 4.74 5.88
C GLU A 52 -21.04 4.05 7.12
N ASP A 53 -20.35 3.09 7.72
CA ASP A 53 -20.89 2.29 8.83
C ASP A 53 -20.48 2.80 10.23
N GLY A 54 -19.57 3.79 10.31
CA GLY A 54 -19.06 4.32 11.59
C GLY A 54 -18.34 3.29 12.47
N LEU A 55 -17.96 2.15 11.89
CA LEU A 55 -17.34 1.01 12.58
C LEU A 55 -15.98 1.39 13.18
N SER A 56 -15.70 0.88 14.37
CA SER A 56 -14.41 1.09 15.03
C SER A 56 -13.28 0.43 14.23
N SER A 57 -12.07 1.01 14.26
CA SER A 57 -10.89 0.51 13.53
C SER A 57 -10.57 -0.96 13.82
N VAL A 58 -10.91 -1.42 15.01
CA VAL A 58 -10.70 -2.81 15.47
C VAL A 58 -11.70 -3.77 14.81
N GLU A 59 -12.94 -3.36 14.60
CA GLU A 59 -14.00 -4.19 14.00
C GLU A 59 -13.70 -4.47 12.53
N ILE A 60 -13.26 -3.43 11.79
CA ILE A 60 -12.85 -3.56 10.38
C ILE A 60 -11.62 -4.47 10.25
N MET A 61 -10.65 -4.33 11.16
CA MET A 61 -9.44 -5.16 11.16
C MET A 61 -9.76 -6.64 11.48
N TYR A 62 -10.68 -6.89 12.40
CA TYR A 62 -11.14 -8.24 12.73
C TYR A 62 -11.86 -8.89 11.55
N HIS A 63 -12.74 -8.15 10.87
CA HIS A 63 -13.44 -8.64 9.69
C HIS A 63 -12.48 -8.95 8.52
N ASN A 64 -11.49 -8.08 8.29
CA ASN A 64 -10.43 -8.32 7.32
C ASN A 64 -9.61 -9.60 7.64
N SER A 65 -9.25 -9.78 8.90
CA SER A 65 -8.47 -10.95 9.33
C SER A 65 -9.27 -12.25 9.15
N PHE A 66 -10.57 -12.21 9.47
CA PHE A 66 -11.46 -13.35 9.31
C PHE A 66 -11.70 -13.70 7.84
N LEU A 67 -11.84 -12.69 6.96
CA LEU A 67 -12.03 -12.89 5.52
C LEU A 67 -10.77 -13.35 4.81
N SER A 68 -9.60 -12.87 5.23
CA SER A 68 -8.32 -13.21 4.60
C SER A 68 -7.84 -14.62 4.96
N LEU A 69 -8.17 -15.14 6.15
CA LEU A 69 -7.83 -16.51 6.58
C LEU A 69 -8.22 -17.62 5.57
N PRO A 70 -9.49 -17.75 5.11
CA PRO A 70 -9.87 -18.80 4.17
C PRO A 70 -9.21 -18.61 2.79
N PHE A 71 -8.99 -17.37 2.36
CA PHE A 71 -8.28 -17.07 1.12
C PHE A 71 -6.81 -17.50 1.19
N PHE A 72 -6.11 -17.17 2.27
CA PHE A 72 -4.73 -17.62 2.50
C PHE A 72 -4.64 -19.15 2.60
N MET A 73 -5.58 -19.81 3.28
CA MET A 73 -5.60 -21.27 3.36
C MET A 73 -5.75 -21.93 1.98
N LEU A 74 -6.65 -21.42 1.13
CA LEU A 74 -6.80 -21.91 -0.25
C LEU A 74 -5.51 -21.71 -1.05
N LEU A 75 -4.86 -20.55 -0.91
CA LEU A 75 -3.62 -20.22 -1.60
C LEU A 75 -2.45 -21.12 -1.17
N ILE A 76 -2.35 -21.42 0.13
CA ILE A 76 -1.35 -22.34 0.71
C ILE A 76 -1.54 -23.75 0.15
N VAL A 77 -2.79 -24.23 0.07
CA VAL A 77 -3.11 -25.54 -0.52
C VAL A 77 -2.81 -25.57 -2.02
N ALA A 78 -3.19 -24.52 -2.75
CA ALA A 78 -2.95 -24.41 -4.19
C ALA A 78 -1.46 -24.35 -4.57
N THR A 79 -0.64 -23.73 -3.71
CA THR A 79 0.82 -23.64 -3.92
C THR A 79 1.54 -24.94 -3.54
N GLY A 80 0.91 -25.81 -2.72
CA GLY A 80 1.45 -27.12 -2.35
C GLY A 80 2.67 -27.07 -1.42
N GLU A 81 3.09 -25.90 -0.95
CA GLU A 81 4.28 -25.70 -0.11
C GLU A 81 4.04 -25.95 1.38
N PHE A 82 2.80 -26.24 1.78
CA PHE A 82 2.39 -26.45 3.17
C PHE A 82 3.21 -27.51 3.94
N PRO A 83 3.34 -28.77 3.45
CA PRO A 83 4.05 -29.81 4.20
C PRO A 83 5.55 -29.53 4.30
N ASN A 84 6.16 -29.00 3.24
CA ASN A 84 7.59 -28.70 3.21
C ASN A 84 7.93 -27.55 4.19
N SER A 85 7.14 -26.48 4.17
CA SER A 85 7.34 -25.30 5.03
C SER A 85 7.19 -25.64 6.52
N LEU A 86 6.20 -26.48 6.88
CA LEU A 86 5.99 -26.90 8.27
C LEU A 86 7.16 -27.77 8.79
N SER A 87 7.67 -28.68 7.96
CA SER A 87 8.80 -29.53 8.33
C SER A 87 10.08 -28.72 8.58
N LEU A 88 10.34 -27.71 7.74
CA LEU A 88 11.46 -26.78 7.90
C LEU A 88 11.33 -25.91 9.15
N LEU A 89 10.11 -25.45 9.44
CA LEU A 89 9.81 -24.67 10.64
C LEU A 89 10.12 -25.48 11.90
N ILE A 90 9.66 -26.73 11.98
CA ILE A 90 9.90 -27.61 13.13
C ILE A 90 11.38 -27.95 13.25
N ALA A 91 12.06 -28.28 12.13
CA ALA A 91 13.48 -28.59 12.13
C ALA A 91 14.35 -27.40 12.59
N LYS A 92 13.97 -26.17 12.24
CA LYS A 92 14.70 -24.95 12.60
C LYS A 92 14.25 -24.32 13.93
N SER A 93 13.09 -24.73 14.45
CA SER A 93 12.49 -24.25 15.72
C SER A 93 13.43 -24.37 16.91
N ASN A 94 14.31 -25.38 16.92
CA ASN A 94 15.27 -25.59 18.01
C ASN A 94 16.39 -24.51 18.07
N SER A 95 16.54 -23.69 17.03
CA SER A 95 17.49 -22.58 17.03
C SER A 95 16.86 -21.32 17.63
N LEU A 96 17.40 -20.86 18.76
CA LEU A 96 16.96 -19.63 19.43
C LEU A 96 17.01 -18.40 18.51
N TYR A 97 18.02 -18.29 17.64
CA TYR A 97 18.15 -17.19 16.69
C TYR A 97 16.97 -17.14 15.70
N PHE A 98 16.57 -18.29 15.17
CA PHE A 98 15.43 -18.38 14.26
C PHE A 98 14.13 -18.00 14.98
N LEU A 99 13.93 -18.52 16.20
CA LEU A 99 12.75 -18.23 17.01
C LEU A 99 12.62 -16.72 17.32
N VAL A 100 13.73 -16.07 17.71
CA VAL A 100 13.73 -14.63 18.03
C VAL A 100 13.37 -13.79 16.81
N ILE A 101 13.96 -14.07 15.64
CA ILE A 101 13.65 -13.36 14.39
C ILE A 101 12.18 -13.61 13.98
N LEU A 102 11.69 -14.84 14.13
CA LEU A 102 10.31 -15.21 13.83
C LEU A 102 9.31 -14.43 14.69
N ILE A 103 9.52 -14.40 16.01
CA ILE A 103 8.67 -13.65 16.95
C ILE A 103 8.73 -12.15 16.64
N LEU A 104 9.93 -11.61 16.41
CA LEU A 104 10.10 -10.19 16.07
C LEU A 104 9.37 -9.82 14.78
N SER A 105 9.44 -10.67 13.75
CA SER A 105 8.70 -10.49 12.50
C SER A 105 7.18 -10.53 12.71
N PHE A 106 6.69 -11.39 13.60
CA PHE A 106 5.26 -11.48 13.90
C PHE A 106 4.76 -10.22 14.61
N ILE A 107 5.49 -9.74 15.62
CA ILE A 107 5.19 -8.48 16.32
C ILE A 107 5.18 -7.32 15.33
N MET A 108 6.20 -7.23 14.46
CA MET A 108 6.26 -6.17 13.45
C MET A 108 5.11 -6.26 12.44
N GLY A 109 4.71 -7.46 12.04
CA GLY A 109 3.56 -7.69 11.16
C GLY A 109 2.24 -7.21 11.77
N ILE A 110 1.99 -7.52 13.04
CA ILE A 110 0.79 -7.05 13.76
C ILE A 110 0.82 -5.51 13.89
N ALA A 111 1.95 -4.95 14.32
CA ALA A 111 2.10 -3.50 14.49
C ALA A 111 1.89 -2.74 13.17
N LEU A 112 2.39 -3.26 12.05
CA LEU A 112 2.23 -2.65 10.73
C LEU A 112 0.77 -2.69 10.26
N ASN A 113 0.07 -3.82 10.43
CA ASN A 113 -1.35 -3.93 10.09
C ASN A 113 -2.21 -2.98 10.94
N PHE A 114 -1.99 -2.95 12.26
CA PHE A 114 -2.71 -2.06 13.15
C PHE A 114 -2.51 -0.58 12.82
N THR A 115 -1.25 -0.17 12.60
CA THR A 115 -0.93 1.22 12.24
C THR A 115 -1.51 1.61 10.88
N MET A 116 -1.57 0.68 9.92
CA MET A 116 -2.16 0.91 8.60
C MET A 116 -3.67 1.22 8.71
N PHE A 117 -4.41 0.44 9.50
CA PHE A 117 -5.83 0.69 9.74
C PHE A 117 -6.07 1.98 10.53
N LEU A 118 -5.32 2.22 11.61
CA LEU A 118 -5.42 3.46 12.38
C LEU A 118 -5.12 4.71 11.54
N CYS A 119 -4.07 4.67 10.72
CA CYS A 119 -3.71 5.76 9.83
C CYS A 119 -4.79 6.00 8.76
N THR A 120 -5.54 4.99 8.37
CA THR A 120 -6.62 5.13 7.38
C THR A 120 -7.85 5.83 7.96
N ILE A 121 -8.15 5.61 9.24
CA ILE A 121 -9.36 6.12 9.89
C ILE A 121 -9.13 7.49 10.53
N VAL A 122 -8.00 7.67 11.22
CA VAL A 122 -7.72 8.90 11.99
C VAL A 122 -7.16 10.01 11.10
N ASN A 123 -6.51 9.65 10.00
CA ASN A 123 -5.74 10.60 9.22
C ASN A 123 -6.50 11.07 7.98
N SER A 124 -6.30 12.33 7.61
CA SER A 124 -6.87 12.83 6.36
C SER A 124 -6.23 12.13 5.15
N ALA A 125 -7.00 11.98 4.07
CA ALA A 125 -6.51 11.39 2.83
C ALA A 125 -5.33 12.16 2.18
N LEU A 126 -5.10 13.43 2.57
CA LEU A 126 -3.89 14.17 2.17
C LEU A 126 -2.65 13.61 2.88
N THR A 127 -2.72 13.46 4.20
CA THR A 127 -1.61 12.99 5.02
C THR A 127 -1.27 11.53 4.72
N ILE A 128 -2.27 10.67 4.47
CA ILE A 128 -2.07 9.27 4.01
C ILE A 128 -1.23 9.24 2.71
N THR A 129 -1.47 10.18 1.80
CA THR A 129 -0.72 10.27 0.55
C THR A 129 0.75 10.65 0.81
N ILE A 130 0.99 11.64 1.66
CA ILE A 130 2.35 12.11 2.00
C ILE A 130 3.13 11.01 2.72
N VAL A 131 2.54 10.36 3.72
CA VAL A 131 3.16 9.25 4.47
C VAL A 131 3.43 8.05 3.55
N GLY A 132 2.55 7.78 2.58
CA GLY A 132 2.77 6.74 1.57
C GLY A 132 3.99 7.00 0.69
N VAL A 133 4.17 8.25 0.22
CA VAL A 133 5.37 8.65 -0.55
C VAL A 133 6.62 8.53 0.33
N LEU A 134 6.58 9.05 1.56
CA LEU A 134 7.70 8.99 2.51
C LEU A 134 8.11 7.55 2.83
N LYS A 135 7.15 6.67 3.13
CA LYS A 135 7.38 5.24 3.35
C LYS A 135 8.04 4.59 2.13
N GLY A 136 7.54 4.92 0.93
CA GLY A 136 8.06 4.39 -0.32
C GLY A 136 9.50 4.81 -0.62
N VAL A 137 9.84 6.08 -0.38
CA VAL A 137 11.21 6.59 -0.57
C VAL A 137 12.14 6.02 0.50
N GLY A 138 11.73 6.09 1.78
CA GLY A 138 12.51 5.58 2.91
C GLY A 138 12.85 4.10 2.76
N SER A 139 11.87 3.27 2.38
CA SER A 139 12.08 1.83 2.17
C SER A 139 13.04 1.54 1.01
N ARG A 140 12.94 2.30 -0.10
CA ARG A 140 13.85 2.14 -1.25
C ARG A 140 15.28 2.59 -0.92
N THR A 141 15.42 3.72 -0.22
CA THR A 141 16.72 4.24 0.22
C THR A 141 17.38 3.33 1.25
N LEU A 142 16.62 2.84 2.25
CA LEU A 142 17.13 1.88 3.23
C LEU A 142 17.49 0.54 2.59
N GLY A 143 16.69 0.05 1.64
CA GLY A 143 16.99 -1.17 0.90
C GLY A 143 18.30 -1.05 0.12
N PHE A 144 18.52 0.10 -0.52
CA PHE A 144 19.78 0.38 -1.22
C PHE A 144 20.99 0.45 -0.26
N LEU A 145 20.83 1.14 0.89
CA LEU A 145 21.90 1.34 1.86
C LEU A 145 22.27 0.06 2.63
N LEU A 146 21.27 -0.74 3.02
CA LEU A 146 21.47 -1.96 3.83
C LEU A 146 21.91 -3.16 3.00
N LEU A 147 21.39 -3.32 1.78
CA LEU A 147 21.72 -4.48 0.93
C LEU A 147 23.01 -4.29 0.14
N GLY A 148 23.53 -3.04 0.01
CA GLY A 148 24.88 -2.69 -0.44
C GLY A 148 25.33 -3.19 -1.82
N GLY A 149 24.54 -4.04 -2.49
CA GLY A 149 24.98 -4.87 -3.63
C GLY A 149 24.13 -4.72 -4.89
N VAL A 150 23.12 -3.85 -4.91
CA VAL A 150 22.42 -3.51 -6.15
C VAL A 150 23.23 -2.45 -6.86
N GLN A 151 23.78 -2.78 -8.03
CA GLN A 151 24.44 -1.79 -8.90
C GLN A 151 23.50 -0.60 -9.09
N VAL A 152 23.89 0.57 -8.59
CA VAL A 152 23.12 1.80 -8.71
C VAL A 152 23.16 2.22 -10.17
N HIS A 153 22.25 1.66 -10.95
CA HIS A 153 22.09 2.13 -12.30
C HIS A 153 21.47 3.52 -12.24
N VAL A 154 22.00 4.45 -13.03
CA VAL A 154 21.49 5.84 -13.12
C VAL A 154 19.96 5.86 -13.28
N LEU A 155 19.40 4.89 -14.02
CA LEU A 155 17.96 4.70 -14.21
C LEU A 155 17.17 4.53 -12.91
N ASN A 156 17.70 3.79 -11.93
CA ASN A 156 17.04 3.57 -10.63
C ASN A 156 17.04 4.86 -9.79
N VAL A 157 18.14 5.61 -9.83
CA VAL A 157 18.26 6.89 -9.10
C VAL A 157 17.36 7.94 -9.72
N THR A 158 17.37 8.09 -11.05
CA THR A 158 16.46 9.00 -11.74
C THR A 158 15.00 8.61 -11.53
N GLY A 159 14.68 7.31 -11.54
CA GLY A 159 13.34 6.81 -11.24
C GLY A 159 12.88 7.17 -9.84
N LEU A 160 13.76 7.05 -8.84
CA LEU A 160 13.48 7.44 -7.45
C LEU A 160 13.24 8.95 -7.32
N VAL A 161 14.08 9.77 -7.96
CA VAL A 161 13.95 11.25 -7.94
C VAL A 161 12.65 11.70 -8.60
N ILE A 162 12.33 11.16 -9.79
CA ILE A 162 11.08 11.48 -10.51
C ILE A 162 9.86 11.05 -9.68
N ASN A 163 9.88 9.85 -9.08
CA ASN A 163 8.79 9.36 -8.25
C ASN A 163 8.56 10.25 -7.01
N THR A 164 9.65 10.69 -6.37
CA THR A 164 9.60 11.56 -5.20
C THR A 164 9.09 12.95 -5.57
N ALA A 165 9.62 13.56 -6.63
CA ALA A 165 9.20 14.86 -7.12
C ALA A 165 7.72 14.87 -7.52
N GLY A 166 7.26 13.84 -8.24
CA GLY A 166 5.85 13.67 -8.60
C GLY A 166 4.95 13.52 -7.37
N GLY A 167 5.38 12.77 -6.34
CA GLY A 167 4.66 12.62 -5.08
C GLY A 167 4.52 13.93 -4.30
N VAL A 168 5.58 14.75 -4.27
CA VAL A 168 5.59 16.08 -3.63
C VAL A 168 4.70 17.06 -4.41
N TRP A 169 4.84 17.12 -5.74
CA TRP A 169 4.04 17.98 -6.60
C TRP A 169 2.54 17.69 -6.46
N TYR A 170 2.16 16.40 -6.50
CA TYR A 170 0.76 16.00 -6.35
C TYR A 170 0.20 16.37 -4.98
N SER A 171 0.96 16.11 -3.91
CA SER A 171 0.58 16.50 -2.55
C SER A 171 0.34 18.00 -2.44
N PHE A 172 1.21 18.81 -3.06
CA PHE A 172 1.09 20.27 -3.09
C PHE A 172 -0.14 20.75 -3.90
N ALA A 173 -0.35 20.21 -5.09
CA ALA A 173 -1.52 20.53 -5.92
C ALA A 173 -2.83 20.22 -5.19
N LYS A 174 -2.88 19.09 -4.46
CA LYS A 174 -4.05 18.69 -3.69
C LYS A 174 -4.28 19.55 -2.45
N TYR A 175 -3.19 19.97 -1.79
CA TYR A 175 -3.25 20.94 -0.70
C TYR A 175 -3.83 22.29 -1.18
N GLN A 176 -3.41 22.77 -2.35
CA GLN A 176 -3.98 23.99 -2.94
C GLN A 176 -5.47 23.86 -3.28
N GLN A 177 -5.91 22.72 -3.84
CA GLN A 177 -7.32 22.47 -4.13
C GLN A 177 -8.20 22.50 -2.87
N ARG A 178 -7.68 21.98 -1.73
CA ARG A 178 -8.36 22.09 -0.43
C ARG A 178 -8.43 23.54 0.04
N LYS A 179 -7.34 24.29 -0.10
CA LYS A 179 -7.25 25.70 0.33
C LYS A 179 -8.02 26.69 -0.56
N SER A 180 -8.29 26.33 -1.82
CA SER A 180 -9.07 27.15 -2.75
C SER A 180 -10.58 26.86 -2.74
N LYS A 181 -11.03 25.82 -2.04
CA LYS A 181 -12.46 25.49 -1.82
C LYS A 181 -13.16 26.07 -0.55
N PRO A 182 -12.62 27.01 0.26
CA PRO A 182 -13.30 27.46 1.46
C PRO A 182 -14.49 28.42 1.23
N ALA A 183 -14.75 28.88 -0.01
CA ALA A 183 -15.87 29.79 -0.29
C ALA A 183 -17.16 29.09 -0.76
N MET A 184 -17.05 27.91 -1.39
CA MET A 184 -18.22 27.23 -2.00
C MET A 184 -19.07 26.46 -0.98
N TRP A 185 -18.42 25.88 0.05
CA TRP A 185 -19.13 25.16 1.12
C TRP A 185 -19.97 26.05 2.02
N ILE A 186 -19.61 27.34 2.17
CA ILE A 186 -20.42 28.28 2.97
C ILE A 186 -21.66 28.72 2.17
N ALA A 187 -21.54 28.88 0.84
CA ALA A 187 -22.67 29.22 -0.02
C ALA A 187 -23.70 28.07 -0.14
N ASP A 188 -23.24 26.83 -0.23
CA ASP A 188 -24.13 25.66 -0.36
C ASP A 188 -24.84 25.28 0.96
N VAL A 189 -24.22 25.57 2.12
CA VAL A 189 -24.85 25.36 3.44
C VAL A 189 -25.90 26.44 3.76
N GLU A 190 -25.72 27.67 3.28
CA GLU A 190 -26.72 28.74 3.41
C GLU A 190 -27.90 28.51 2.44
N ALA A 191 -27.66 27.99 1.23
CA ALA A 191 -28.70 27.73 0.23
C ALA A 191 -29.65 26.56 0.60
N TYR A 192 -29.27 25.71 1.56
CA TYR A 192 -30.09 24.61 2.06
C TYR A 192 -30.80 24.94 3.40
N ARG A 193 -30.61 26.16 3.92
CA ARG A 193 -31.19 26.63 5.20
C ARG A 193 -32.16 27.81 5.01
N ILE A 194 -32.84 27.89 3.87
CA ILE A 194 -33.95 28.81 3.60
C ILE A 194 -35.16 28.01 3.12
#